data_AF-A0A2V2VP54-F1
#
_entry.id   AF-A0A2V2VP54-F1
#
_cell.length_a   1.000
_cell.length_b   1.000
_cell.length_c   1.000
_cell.angle_alpha   90.00
_cell.angle_beta   90.00
_cell.angle_gamma   90.00
#
_symmetry.space_group_name_H-M   'P 1'
#
loop_
_entity.id
_entity.type
_entity.pdbx_description
1 polymer ?
#
loop_
_entity_poly.entity_id
_entity_poly.type
_entity_poly.pdbx_seq_one_letter_code
_entity_poly.pdbx_strand_id
1 'polypeptide(L)'
;MIQLGAKHARRLLEYKELAKCYICLAHNLVLSDDYCAAGTAIEFAQAAEMCGFLLDIQSALLQSSPESNLIRFLERMKLKASFLLNTSAFDSMRNLLMNTSSMLKLFDIGCEWPAEPNKPQPLSSDSCALSVVREESTRYFLVALRCPEGGVHSRRVQLDINSLIQCGDEFETFKQTKKVEIINKNASVKASLEGTSAALLKSLLDRVQYLLAPLWEDFNGILSWLAPNCHLFLCLDPILQSLPLERLSPCTQFLSVQRELSVFYIRNKMSIRGGKSSSGGSLFIVDPFGEHETSLQTLFGPESRPKGATSEVICSVRDKYGGLCNPSQQYIRQALTANSRGILLVDLCGSFTDIVSPETLMELNLEHFLGRSCGGRHQ
;
A
#
# COMPACT_ATOMS: atom_id res chain seq x y z
N MET A 1 29.47 1.43 13.65
CA MET A 1 28.72 0.28 14.21
C MET A 1 27.37 0.08 13.50
N ILE A 2 26.52 1.11 13.40
CA ILE A 2 25.19 1.04 12.75
C ILE A 2 25.25 0.56 11.30
N GLN A 3 26.23 1.01 10.52
CA GLN A 3 26.42 0.57 9.12
C GLN A 3 26.68 -0.94 8.98
N LEU A 4 27.44 -1.52 9.91
CA LEU A 4 27.69 -2.97 9.93
C LEU A 4 26.41 -3.72 10.33
N GLY A 5 25.64 -3.17 11.27
CA GLY A 5 24.32 -3.67 11.65
C GLY A 5 23.35 -3.71 10.47
N ALA A 6 23.21 -2.61 9.73
CA ALA A 6 22.33 -2.53 8.55
C ALA A 6 22.74 -3.53 7.46
N LYS A 7 24.05 -3.65 7.16
CA LYS A 7 24.56 -4.65 6.21
C LYS A 7 24.26 -6.08 6.66
N HIS A 8 24.42 -6.35 7.96
CA HIS A 8 24.15 -7.66 8.54
C HIS A 8 22.65 -8.00 8.49
N ALA A 9 21.79 -7.11 8.98
CA ALA A 9 20.34 -7.28 8.97
C ALA A 9 19.81 -7.49 7.55
N ARG A 10 20.29 -6.71 6.57
CA ARG A 10 19.96 -6.91 5.15
C ARG A 10 20.38 -8.29 4.65
N ARG A 11 21.62 -8.72 4.93
CA ARG A 11 22.10 -10.07 4.53
C ARG A 11 21.20 -11.15 5.11
N LEU A 12 20.77 -10.98 6.36
CA LEU A 12 19.88 -11.91 7.04
C LEU A 12 18.40 -11.77 6.63
N LEU A 13 18.03 -10.79 5.79
CA LEU A 13 16.63 -10.48 5.43
C LEU A 13 15.79 -10.07 6.66
N GLU A 14 16.41 -9.45 7.66
CA GLU A 14 15.78 -8.98 8.90
C GLU A 14 15.36 -7.52 8.77
N TYR A 15 14.30 -7.26 8.01
CA TYR A 15 13.88 -5.90 7.67
C TYR A 15 13.47 -5.05 8.89
N LYS A 16 12.92 -5.67 9.95
CA LYS A 16 12.63 -4.97 11.21
C LYS A 16 13.90 -4.50 11.92
N GLU A 17 14.95 -5.33 11.95
CA GLU A 17 16.25 -4.94 12.50
C GLU A 17 16.94 -3.89 11.62
N LEU A 18 16.73 -3.97 10.31
CA LEU A 18 17.20 -2.95 9.36
C LEU A 18 16.50 -1.60 9.60
N ALA A 19 15.19 -1.59 9.85
CA ALA A 19 14.44 -0.38 10.20
C ALA A 19 15.01 0.27 11.47
N LYS A 20 15.27 -0.52 12.52
CA LYS A 20 15.93 -0.03 13.76
C LYS A 20 17.29 0.58 13.50
N CYS A 21 18.11 -0.05 12.64
CA CYS A 21 19.41 0.51 12.26
C CYS A 21 19.25 1.90 11.62
N TYR A 22 18.27 2.08 10.73
CA TYR A 22 18.01 3.36 10.06
C TYR A 22 17.38 4.40 10.99
N ILE A 23 16.54 4.00 11.95
CA ILE A 23 16.02 4.89 13.00
C ILE A 23 17.17 5.42 13.86
N CYS A 24 18.05 4.53 14.33
CA CYS A 24 19.25 4.93 15.07
C CYS A 24 20.16 5.86 14.25
N LEU A 25 20.31 5.59 12.95
CA LEU A 25 21.07 6.46 12.05
C LEU A 25 20.43 7.84 11.91
N ALA A 26 19.10 7.90 11.74
CA ALA A 26 18.36 9.15 11.66
C ALA A 26 18.57 10.01 12.91
N HIS A 27 18.47 9.42 14.12
CA HIS A 27 18.74 10.14 15.36
C HIS A 27 20.17 10.68 15.43
N ASN A 28 21.17 9.87 15.06
CA ASN A 28 22.56 10.33 15.06
C ASN A 28 22.81 11.48 14.06
N LEU A 29 22.15 11.45 12.90
CA LEU A 29 22.26 12.50 11.89
C LEU A 29 21.56 13.79 12.35
N VAL A 30 20.40 13.68 13.01
CA VAL A 30 19.76 14.84 13.66
C VAL A 30 20.66 15.46 14.72
N LEU A 31 21.30 14.63 15.57
CA LEU A 31 22.24 15.11 16.60
C LEU A 31 23.52 15.71 16.00
N SER A 32 23.80 15.46 14.72
CA SER A 32 24.94 16.01 13.98
C SER A 32 24.55 17.18 13.07
N ASP A 33 23.32 17.71 13.23
CA ASP A 33 22.73 18.77 12.40
C ASP A 33 22.63 18.44 10.89
N ASP A 34 22.67 17.17 10.49
CA ASP A 34 22.46 16.70 9.12
C ASP A 34 21.00 16.24 8.91
N TYR A 35 20.07 17.20 8.97
CA TYR A 35 18.63 16.95 8.90
C TYR A 35 18.17 16.31 7.58
N CYS A 36 18.86 16.59 6.49
CA CYS A 36 18.51 16.07 5.17
C CYS A 36 18.91 14.59 5.02
N ALA A 37 20.10 14.21 5.50
CA ALA A 37 20.49 12.81 5.57
C ALA A 37 19.62 12.06 6.59
N ALA A 38 19.27 12.69 7.71
CA ALA A 38 18.33 12.12 8.68
C ALA A 38 16.97 11.81 8.04
N GLY A 39 16.42 12.74 7.26
CA GLY A 39 15.18 12.52 6.51
C GLY A 39 15.28 11.33 5.54
N THR A 40 16.41 11.20 4.84
CA THR A 40 16.62 10.06 3.94
C THR A 40 16.74 8.74 4.73
N ALA A 41 17.38 8.74 5.91
CA ALA A 41 17.41 7.58 6.80
C ALA A 41 16.01 7.19 7.28
N ILE A 42 15.13 8.15 7.57
CA ILE A 42 13.71 7.91 7.93
C ILE A 42 12.96 7.23 6.79
N GLU A 43 13.16 7.63 5.54
CA GLU A 43 12.55 6.97 4.38
C GLU A 43 13.00 5.51 4.25
N PHE A 44 14.27 5.21 4.49
CA PHE A 44 14.77 3.83 4.50
C PHE A 44 14.25 3.02 5.68
N ALA A 45 14.11 3.64 6.86
CA ALA A 45 13.46 3.02 8.00
C ALA A 45 12.00 2.66 7.69
N GLN A 46 11.25 3.59 7.10
CA GLN A 46 9.87 3.37 6.67
C GLN A 46 9.76 2.24 5.65
N ALA A 47 10.65 2.24 4.64
CA ALA A 47 10.68 1.19 3.63
C ALA A 47 10.96 -0.19 4.26
N ALA A 48 11.93 -0.26 5.16
CA ALA A 48 12.29 -1.50 5.84
C ALA A 48 11.15 -2.01 6.75
N GLU A 49 10.49 -1.12 7.49
CA GLU A 49 9.33 -1.49 8.31
C GLU A 49 8.19 -2.04 7.44
N MET A 50 7.89 -1.39 6.30
CA MET A 50 6.89 -1.87 5.36
C MET A 50 7.26 -3.23 4.74
N CYS A 51 8.53 -3.43 4.36
CA CYS A 51 9.00 -4.75 3.89
C CYS A 51 8.86 -5.83 4.96
N GLY A 52 9.17 -5.52 6.23
CA GLY A 52 8.99 -6.43 7.36
C GLY A 52 7.52 -6.80 7.57
N PHE A 53 6.62 -5.82 7.52
CA PHE A 53 5.18 -6.02 7.62
C PHE A 53 4.62 -6.89 6.48
N LEU A 54 5.03 -6.63 5.24
CA LEU A 54 4.60 -7.43 4.09
C LEU A 54 5.12 -8.88 4.18
N LEU A 55 6.34 -9.09 4.68
CA LEU A 55 6.90 -10.42 4.91
C LEU A 55 6.14 -11.20 5.99
N ASP A 56 5.70 -10.53 7.06
CA ASP A 56 4.86 -11.14 8.09
C ASP A 56 3.50 -11.59 7.52
N ILE A 57 2.85 -10.72 6.74
CA ILE A 57 1.58 -11.05 6.05
C ILE A 57 1.78 -12.25 5.13
N GLN A 58 2.81 -12.21 4.29
CA GLN A 58 3.06 -13.29 3.34
C GLN A 58 3.32 -14.62 4.06
N SER A 59 4.11 -14.59 5.14
CA SER A 59 4.40 -15.77 5.95
C SER A 59 3.14 -16.35 6.61
N ALA A 60 2.23 -15.48 7.04
CA ALA A 60 0.95 -15.88 7.63
C ALA A 60 -0.01 -16.50 6.60
N LEU A 61 -0.02 -16.00 5.36
CA LEU A 61 -0.91 -16.44 4.28
C LEU A 61 -0.41 -17.70 3.55
N LEU A 62 0.90 -17.81 3.29
CA LEU A 62 1.46 -18.87 2.45
C LEU A 62 2.02 -20.06 3.23
N GLN A 63 1.36 -20.50 4.32
CA GLN A 63 1.95 -21.43 5.30
C GLN A 63 2.46 -22.78 4.76
N SER A 64 2.02 -23.23 3.59
CA SER A 64 2.44 -24.50 2.98
C SER A 64 3.27 -24.34 1.70
N SER A 65 3.53 -23.11 1.24
CA SER A 65 4.25 -22.88 -0.02
C SER A 65 5.74 -23.23 0.08
N PRO A 66 6.41 -23.58 -1.04
CA PRO A 66 7.86 -23.77 -1.07
C PRO A 66 8.63 -22.56 -0.53
N GLU A 67 8.17 -21.35 -0.86
CA GLU A 67 8.72 -20.09 -0.37
C GLU A 67 8.62 -19.97 1.15
N SER A 68 7.45 -20.23 1.73
CA SER A 68 7.25 -20.18 3.19
C SER A 68 8.06 -21.24 3.93
N ASN A 69 8.23 -22.43 3.33
CA ASN A 69 9.10 -23.47 3.90
C ASN A 69 10.57 -22.97 3.95
N LEU A 70 11.04 -22.29 2.91
CA LEU A 70 12.38 -21.68 2.87
C LEU A 70 12.53 -20.55 3.89
N ILE A 71 11.54 -19.64 4.00
CA ILE A 71 11.53 -18.58 5.02
C ILE A 71 11.63 -19.19 6.42
N ARG A 72 10.75 -20.14 6.76
CA ARG A 72 10.77 -20.83 8.07
C ARG A 72 12.08 -21.58 8.31
N PHE A 73 12.69 -22.14 7.28
CA PHE A 73 14.00 -22.78 7.39
C PHE A 73 15.10 -21.77 7.72
N LEU A 74 15.16 -20.62 7.03
CA LEU A 74 16.10 -19.55 7.33
C LEU A 74 15.89 -19.03 8.77
N GLU A 75 14.65 -18.78 9.18
CA GLU A 75 14.34 -18.35 10.56
C GLU A 75 14.80 -19.38 11.61
N ARG A 76 14.59 -20.68 11.34
CA ARG A 76 15.11 -21.74 12.21
C ARG A 76 16.64 -21.76 12.26
N MET A 77 17.33 -21.52 11.15
CA MET A 77 18.80 -21.41 11.15
C MET A 77 19.26 -20.23 12.00
N LYS A 78 18.62 -19.06 11.89
CA LYS A 78 18.93 -17.89 12.72
C LYS A 78 18.80 -18.19 14.21
N LEU A 79 17.70 -18.83 14.61
CA LEU A 79 17.40 -19.10 16.00
C LEU A 79 18.17 -20.29 16.59
N LYS A 80 18.37 -21.37 15.83
CA LYS A 80 18.87 -22.65 16.34
C LYS A 80 20.25 -23.05 15.86
N ALA A 81 20.76 -22.41 14.81
CA ALA A 81 22.06 -22.72 14.19
C ALA A 81 22.80 -21.45 13.80
N SER A 82 22.87 -20.47 14.72
CA SER A 82 23.46 -19.15 14.47
C SER A 82 24.92 -19.18 13.98
N PHE A 83 25.66 -20.24 14.33
CA PHE A 83 27.02 -20.48 13.82
C PHE A 83 27.08 -20.67 12.29
N LEU A 84 25.97 -21.00 11.63
CA LEU A 84 25.88 -21.14 10.18
C LEU A 84 25.68 -19.81 9.44
N LEU A 85 25.28 -18.73 10.12
CA LEU A 85 24.86 -17.47 9.49
C LEU A 85 25.97 -16.76 8.69
N ASN A 86 27.23 -17.04 9.03
CA ASN A 86 28.38 -16.48 8.32
C ASN A 86 29.02 -17.45 7.31
N THR A 87 28.33 -18.53 6.96
CA THR A 87 28.85 -19.57 6.06
C THR A 87 28.19 -19.51 4.68
N SER A 88 28.84 -20.12 3.69
CA SER A 88 28.30 -20.28 2.33
C SER A 88 26.99 -21.08 2.29
N ALA A 89 26.73 -21.92 3.30
CA ALA A 89 25.48 -22.67 3.41
C ALA A 89 24.29 -21.72 3.62
N PHE A 90 24.43 -20.73 4.51
CA PHE A 90 23.40 -19.71 4.71
C PHE A 90 23.21 -18.88 3.43
N ASP A 91 24.30 -18.41 2.81
CA ASP A 91 24.22 -17.60 1.60
C ASP A 91 23.57 -18.36 0.42
N SER A 92 23.80 -19.67 0.31
CA SER A 92 23.15 -20.53 -0.70
C SER A 92 21.64 -20.61 -0.47
N MET A 93 21.21 -20.82 0.78
CA MET A 93 19.79 -20.88 1.13
C MET A 93 19.09 -19.54 0.97
N ARG A 94 19.77 -18.46 1.35
CA ARG A 94 19.32 -17.08 1.10
C ARG A 94 19.11 -16.87 -0.40
N ASN A 95 20.11 -17.18 -1.23
CA ASN A 95 20.02 -16.99 -2.67
C ASN A 95 18.92 -17.86 -3.31
N LEU A 96 18.73 -19.09 -2.81
CA LEU A 96 17.61 -19.93 -3.22
C LEU A 96 16.25 -19.27 -2.92
N LEU A 97 16.08 -18.73 -1.71
CA LEU A 97 14.87 -17.97 -1.35
C LEU A 97 14.68 -16.73 -2.25
N MET A 98 15.75 -15.95 -2.47
CA MET A 98 15.72 -14.77 -3.33
C MET A 98 15.36 -15.09 -4.79
N ASN A 99 15.72 -16.28 -5.28
CA ASN A 99 15.35 -16.74 -6.62
C ASN A 99 13.92 -17.31 -6.67
N THR A 100 13.39 -17.78 -5.54
CA THR A 100 12.03 -18.32 -5.44
C THR A 100 11.00 -17.21 -5.24
N SER A 101 11.37 -16.13 -4.55
CA SER A 101 10.47 -15.04 -4.14
C SER A 101 10.67 -13.79 -4.98
N SER A 102 9.73 -13.50 -5.89
CA SER A 102 9.72 -12.23 -6.63
C SER A 102 9.58 -11.03 -5.71
N MET A 103 8.84 -11.16 -4.60
CA MET A 103 8.66 -10.10 -3.61
C MET A 103 9.98 -9.77 -2.90
N LEU A 104 10.67 -10.78 -2.35
CA LEU A 104 11.96 -10.55 -1.68
C LEU A 104 13.01 -10.04 -2.65
N LYS A 105 13.02 -10.56 -3.89
CA LYS A 105 13.88 -10.04 -4.95
C LYS A 105 13.64 -8.56 -5.21
N LEU A 106 12.39 -8.13 -5.24
CA LEU A 106 12.02 -6.72 -5.36
C LEU A 106 12.48 -5.91 -4.13
N PHE A 107 12.35 -6.45 -2.91
CA PHE A 107 12.81 -5.79 -1.68
C PHE A 107 14.33 -5.63 -1.61
N ASP A 108 15.12 -6.60 -2.09
CA ASP A 108 16.58 -6.56 -1.97
C ASP A 108 17.26 -5.82 -3.14
N ILE A 109 16.78 -6.02 -4.37
CA ILE A 109 17.31 -5.33 -5.56
C ILE A 109 16.75 -3.92 -5.62
N GLY A 110 15.44 -3.82 -5.48
CA GLY A 110 14.73 -2.56 -5.54
C GLY A 110 14.65 -1.87 -4.19
N CYS A 111 15.76 -1.69 -3.49
CA CYS A 111 15.82 -0.68 -2.42
C CYS A 111 17.23 -0.08 -2.31
N GLU A 112 18.23 -0.67 -3.00
CA GLU A 112 19.65 -0.32 -2.92
C GLU A 112 20.07 0.11 -1.51
N TRP A 113 19.70 -0.67 -0.48
CA TRP A 113 19.83 -0.33 0.95
C TRP A 113 21.20 0.29 1.29
N PRO A 114 21.33 1.62 1.32
CA PRO A 114 22.63 2.26 1.38
C PRO A 114 23.08 2.26 2.83
N ALA A 115 24.38 2.02 3.03
CA ALA A 115 24.99 2.21 4.34
C ALA A 115 25.07 3.70 4.74
N GLU A 116 24.95 4.59 3.74
CA GLU A 116 25.09 6.03 3.85
C GLU A 116 23.95 6.73 3.10
N PRO A 117 22.86 7.14 3.78
CA PRO A 117 21.73 7.84 3.18
C PRO A 117 22.00 9.33 2.97
N ASN A 118 23.24 9.68 2.58
CA ASN A 118 23.74 11.07 2.63
C ASN A 118 23.39 11.85 1.35
N LYS A 119 22.82 11.18 0.35
CA LYS A 119 22.46 11.78 -0.94
C LYS A 119 21.00 11.51 -1.25
N PRO A 120 20.10 12.44 -0.92
CA PRO A 120 18.73 12.33 -1.37
C PRO A 120 18.68 12.31 -2.90
N GLN A 121 18.07 11.28 -3.47
CA GLN A 121 17.74 11.30 -4.89
C GLN A 121 16.43 12.07 -5.09
N PRO A 122 16.34 13.01 -6.05
CA PRO A 122 15.10 13.74 -6.29
C PRO A 122 13.98 12.80 -6.77
N LEU A 123 12.74 13.27 -6.61
CA LEU A 123 11.58 12.72 -7.32
C LEU A 123 11.38 13.50 -8.63
N SER A 124 10.32 13.21 -9.40
CA SER A 124 9.94 14.10 -10.49
C SER A 124 9.60 15.50 -9.94
N SER A 125 9.78 16.52 -10.78
CA SER A 125 9.65 17.94 -10.39
C SER A 125 8.25 18.34 -9.91
N ASP A 126 7.25 17.49 -10.13
CA ASP A 126 5.84 17.64 -9.76
C ASP A 126 5.42 16.69 -8.63
N SER A 127 6.37 16.08 -7.92
CA SER A 127 6.08 15.03 -6.95
C SER A 127 6.82 15.22 -5.63
N CYS A 128 6.10 15.03 -4.53
CA CYS A 128 6.63 15.05 -3.18
C CYS A 128 6.20 13.79 -2.42
N ALA A 129 6.91 13.46 -1.34
CA ALA A 129 6.58 12.29 -0.54
C ALA A 129 6.63 12.59 0.96
N LEU A 130 5.63 12.13 1.70
CA LEU A 130 5.62 12.13 3.15
C LEU A 130 5.83 10.70 3.64
N SER A 131 6.97 10.47 4.28
CA SER A 131 7.32 9.19 4.89
C SER A 131 7.13 9.24 6.39
N VAL A 132 6.43 8.27 6.96
CA VAL A 132 6.15 8.16 8.39
C VAL A 132 6.52 6.77 8.86
N VAL A 133 7.32 6.66 9.92
CA VAL A 133 7.69 5.38 10.53
C VAL A 133 7.64 5.49 12.05
N ARG A 134 7.12 4.45 12.70
CA ARG A 134 7.07 4.39 14.16
C ARG A 134 8.43 4.00 14.73
N GLU A 135 8.81 4.63 15.84
CA GLU A 135 9.94 4.18 16.66
C GLU A 135 9.54 2.92 17.44
N GLU A 136 9.62 1.78 16.79
CA GLU A 136 9.31 0.46 17.34
C GLU A 136 7.93 0.40 18.05
N SER A 137 7.91 0.00 19.32
CA SER A 137 6.71 -0.11 20.16
C SER A 137 6.39 1.18 20.93
N THR A 138 7.13 2.28 20.70
CA THR A 138 6.92 3.54 21.41
C THR A 138 5.74 4.33 20.84
N ARG A 139 5.47 5.51 21.41
CA ARG A 139 4.47 6.49 20.91
C ARG A 139 5.04 7.48 19.90
N TYR A 140 6.34 7.36 19.60
CA TYR A 140 7.04 8.31 18.76
C TYR A 140 7.06 7.84 17.31
N PHE A 141 6.96 8.79 16.40
CA PHE A 141 7.07 8.60 14.97
C PHE A 141 8.11 9.55 14.42
N LEU A 142 8.89 9.06 13.47
CA LEU A 142 9.75 9.87 12.63
C LEU A 142 9.01 10.18 11.33
N VAL A 143 9.08 11.44 10.93
CA VAL A 143 8.41 11.95 9.72
C VAL A 143 9.45 12.61 8.83
N ALA A 144 9.42 12.29 7.55
CA ALA A 144 10.23 12.92 6.51
C ALA A 144 9.34 13.44 5.37
N LEU A 145 9.48 14.72 5.04
CA LEU A 145 8.88 15.33 3.86
C LEU A 145 9.95 15.57 2.80
N ARG A 146 9.88 14.80 1.71
CA ARG A 146 10.71 14.96 0.53
C ARG A 146 10.06 15.93 -0.45
N CYS A 147 10.80 16.97 -0.77
CA CYS A 147 10.41 17.97 -1.75
C CYS A 147 10.95 17.61 -3.16
N PRO A 148 10.33 18.12 -4.24
CA PRO A 148 10.72 17.78 -5.62
C PRO A 148 12.18 18.09 -5.95
N GLU A 149 12.73 19.17 -5.39
CA GLU A 149 14.13 19.60 -5.55
C GLU A 149 15.15 18.67 -4.87
N GLY A 150 14.68 17.66 -4.14
CA GLY A 150 15.51 16.65 -3.47
C GLY A 150 15.75 16.94 -1.99
N GLY A 151 15.41 18.13 -1.50
CA GLY A 151 15.45 18.46 -0.06
C GLY A 151 14.55 17.52 0.74
N VAL A 152 15.01 17.14 1.95
CA VAL A 152 14.22 16.31 2.88
C VAL A 152 14.17 16.98 4.23
N HIS A 153 12.96 17.33 4.66
CA HIS A 153 12.71 17.86 5.99
C HIS A 153 12.33 16.73 6.92
N SER A 154 12.92 16.68 8.11
CA SER A 154 12.70 15.59 9.06
C SER A 154 12.27 16.10 10.42
N ARG A 155 11.47 15.30 11.13
CA ARG A 155 11.08 15.57 12.52
C ARG A 155 10.70 14.31 13.26
N ARG A 156 10.60 14.45 14.57
CA ARG A 156 10.03 13.46 15.48
C ARG A 156 8.73 14.00 16.07
N VAL A 157 7.72 13.16 16.17
CA VAL A 157 6.41 13.50 16.72
C VAL A 157 5.94 12.42 17.68
N GLN A 158 4.98 12.75 18.52
CA GLN A 158 4.30 11.79 19.38
C GLN A 158 2.83 11.70 18.96
N LEU A 159 2.32 10.48 18.80
CA LEU A 159 0.91 10.23 18.46
C LEU A 159 0.24 9.34 19.52
N ASP A 160 -1.07 9.50 19.68
CA ASP A 160 -1.88 8.61 20.50
C ASP A 160 -2.30 7.37 19.70
N ILE A 161 -1.46 6.34 19.78
CA ILE A 161 -1.62 5.11 19.01
C ILE A 161 -2.91 4.37 19.32
N ASN A 162 -3.33 4.33 20.58
CA ASN A 162 -4.54 3.59 20.96
C ASN A 162 -5.77 4.23 20.33
N SER A 163 -5.84 5.57 20.37
CA SER A 163 -6.90 6.32 19.71
C SER A 163 -6.85 6.17 18.19
N LEU A 164 -5.67 6.08 17.58
CA LEU A 164 -5.52 5.83 16.13
C LEU A 164 -6.01 4.44 15.73
N ILE A 165 -5.64 3.39 16.47
CA ILE A 165 -6.13 2.02 16.23
C ILE A 165 -7.65 1.99 16.34
N GLN A 166 -8.20 2.56 17.41
CA GLN A 166 -9.65 2.65 17.60
C GLN A 166 -10.35 3.39 16.46
N CYS A 167 -9.76 4.48 15.95
CA CYS A 167 -10.28 5.15 14.76
C CYS A 167 -10.32 4.21 13.55
N GLY A 168 -9.25 3.43 13.33
CA GLY A 168 -9.19 2.44 12.25
C GLY A 168 -10.33 1.43 12.35
N ASP A 169 -10.55 0.86 13.53
CA ASP A 169 -11.63 -0.11 13.78
C ASP A 169 -13.03 0.49 13.56
N GLU A 170 -13.24 1.74 13.98
CA GLU A 170 -14.49 2.46 13.76
C GLU A 170 -14.72 2.77 12.27
N PHE A 171 -13.67 3.08 11.50
CA PHE A 171 -13.76 3.24 10.04
C PHE A 171 -14.11 1.92 9.34
N GLU A 172 -13.50 0.80 9.75
CA GLU A 172 -13.86 -0.53 9.23
C GLU A 172 -15.32 -0.86 9.53
N THR A 173 -15.76 -0.62 10.76
CA THR A 173 -17.16 -0.82 11.15
C THR A 173 -18.11 0.03 10.30
N PHE A 174 -17.78 1.31 10.12
CA PHE A 174 -18.57 2.21 9.27
C PHE A 174 -18.65 1.71 7.82
N LYS A 175 -17.54 1.23 7.24
CA LYS A 175 -17.53 0.64 5.88
C LYS A 175 -18.42 -0.60 5.79
N GLN A 176 -18.40 -1.48 6.80
CA GLN A 176 -19.26 -2.66 6.82
C GLN A 176 -20.74 -2.29 6.95
N THR A 177 -21.09 -1.35 7.83
CA THR A 177 -22.46 -0.84 7.92
C THR A 177 -22.92 -0.25 6.58
N LYS A 178 -22.05 0.51 5.91
CA LYS A 178 -22.34 1.08 4.59
C LYS A 178 -22.55 0.03 3.50
N LYS A 179 -21.74 -1.03 3.50
CA LYS A 179 -21.93 -2.17 2.60
C LYS A 179 -23.33 -2.75 2.76
N VAL A 180 -23.75 -3.04 4.00
CA VAL A 180 -25.08 -3.59 4.30
C VAL A 180 -26.19 -2.63 3.88
N GLU A 181 -26.03 -1.32 4.07
CA GLU A 181 -27.00 -0.32 3.62
C GLU A 181 -27.14 -0.29 2.09
N ILE A 182 -26.02 -0.34 1.35
CA ILE A 182 -26.04 -0.30 -0.13
C ILE A 182 -26.73 -1.55 -0.69
N ILE A 183 -26.39 -2.73 -0.17
CA ILE A 183 -27.02 -4.01 -0.58
C ILE A 183 -28.53 -3.96 -0.31
N ASN A 184 -28.94 -3.36 0.82
CA ASN A 184 -30.35 -3.29 1.23
C ASN A 184 -31.10 -2.04 0.75
N LYS A 185 -30.49 -1.14 -0.05
CA LYS A 185 -31.11 0.14 -0.47
C LYS A 185 -32.39 -0.01 -1.31
N ASN A 186 -32.70 -1.23 -1.76
CA ASN A 186 -33.97 -1.59 -2.39
C ASN A 186 -35.13 -1.77 -1.38
N ALA A 187 -34.88 -1.72 -0.07
CA ALA A 187 -35.86 -1.80 1.02
C ALA A 187 -36.20 -0.41 1.62
N SER A 188 -36.97 0.40 0.90
CA SER A 188 -37.85 1.52 1.34
C SER A 188 -37.42 2.61 2.36
N VAL A 189 -36.21 2.67 2.92
CA VAL A 189 -35.84 3.68 3.95
C VAL A 189 -34.80 4.68 3.43
N LYS A 190 -35.22 5.65 2.60
CA LYS A 190 -34.29 6.48 1.81
C LYS A 190 -33.93 7.88 2.37
N ALA A 191 -34.54 8.39 3.44
CA ALA A 191 -34.35 9.82 3.80
C ALA A 191 -33.71 10.12 5.17
N SER A 192 -33.92 9.30 6.22
CA SER A 192 -33.42 9.63 7.58
C SER A 192 -31.98 9.15 7.88
N LEU A 193 -31.48 8.17 7.13
CA LEU A 193 -30.18 7.53 7.38
C LEU A 193 -29.00 8.27 6.71
N GLU A 194 -29.24 8.95 5.57
CA GLU A 194 -28.16 9.62 4.83
C GLU A 194 -27.57 10.82 5.58
N GLY A 195 -28.41 11.61 6.28
CA GLY A 195 -27.94 12.71 7.13
C GLY A 195 -27.13 12.24 8.35
N THR A 196 -27.53 11.12 8.96
CA THR A 196 -26.86 10.54 10.13
C THR A 196 -25.48 10.00 9.77
N SER A 197 -25.36 9.38 8.60
CA SER A 197 -24.09 8.82 8.14
C SER A 197 -23.06 9.87 7.76
N ALA A 198 -23.46 10.97 7.09
CA ALA A 198 -22.53 12.02 6.71
C ALA A 198 -21.95 12.70 7.96
N ALA A 199 -22.79 12.91 8.98
CA ALA A 199 -22.36 13.44 10.27
C ALA A 199 -21.38 12.50 10.99
N LEU A 200 -21.64 11.19 10.99
CA LEU A 200 -20.74 10.19 11.58
C LEU A 200 -19.38 10.16 10.87
N LEU A 201 -19.37 10.12 9.54
CA LEU A 201 -18.13 10.15 8.75
C LEU A 201 -17.33 11.42 9.03
N LYS A 202 -18.01 12.58 9.07
CA LYS A 202 -17.37 13.85 9.41
C LYS A 202 -16.77 13.81 10.81
N SER A 203 -17.50 13.33 11.81
CA SER A 203 -17.00 13.18 13.18
C SER A 203 -15.76 12.29 13.27
N LEU A 204 -15.73 11.18 12.51
CA LEU A 204 -14.57 10.29 12.46
C LEU A 204 -13.36 10.97 11.80
N LEU A 205 -13.59 11.68 10.68
CA LEU A 205 -12.54 12.43 9.98
C LEU A 205 -11.99 13.57 10.84
N ASP A 206 -12.84 14.32 11.54
CA ASP A 206 -12.42 15.40 12.45
C ASP A 206 -11.54 14.86 13.58
N ARG A 207 -11.90 13.70 14.15
CA ARG A 207 -11.10 13.04 15.20
C ARG A 207 -9.74 12.57 14.66
N VAL A 208 -9.70 11.95 13.47
CA VAL A 208 -8.44 11.55 12.84
C VAL A 208 -7.58 12.77 12.49
N GLN A 209 -8.18 13.84 11.99
CA GLN A 209 -7.47 15.07 11.69
C GLN A 209 -6.79 15.64 12.94
N TYR A 210 -7.50 15.65 14.08
CA TYR A 210 -6.94 16.08 15.36
C TYR A 210 -5.78 15.18 15.81
N LEU A 211 -5.97 13.85 15.78
CA LEU A 211 -4.97 12.89 16.25
C LEU A 211 -3.69 12.89 15.39
N LEU A 212 -3.82 13.17 14.10
CA LEU A 212 -2.71 13.18 13.15
C LEU A 212 -2.16 14.59 12.89
N ALA A 213 -2.74 15.65 13.45
CA ALA A 213 -2.24 17.03 13.33
C ALA A 213 -0.72 17.15 13.55
N PRO A 214 -0.12 16.46 14.56
CA PRO A 214 1.31 16.53 14.77
C PRO A 214 2.16 16.10 13.57
N LEU A 215 1.67 15.25 12.66
CA LEU A 215 2.42 14.83 11.48
C LEU A 215 2.77 16.00 10.54
N TRP A 216 1.93 17.05 10.49
CA TRP A 216 2.02 18.12 9.49
C TRP A 216 2.29 19.51 10.06
N GLU A 217 2.07 19.74 11.36
CA GLU A 217 2.13 21.09 11.98
C GLU A 217 3.33 21.93 11.56
N ASP A 218 4.55 21.39 11.69
CA ASP A 218 5.79 22.11 11.37
C ASP A 218 6.08 22.18 9.86
N PHE A 219 5.37 21.37 9.06
CA PHE A 219 5.49 21.37 7.61
C PHE A 219 4.43 22.24 6.93
N ASN A 220 3.46 22.81 7.66
CA ASN A 220 2.33 23.54 7.08
C ASN A 220 2.76 24.61 6.06
N GLY A 221 3.83 25.36 6.34
CA GLY A 221 4.37 26.35 5.40
C GLY A 221 4.83 25.70 4.09
N ILE A 222 5.61 24.62 4.17
CA ILE A 222 6.12 23.87 3.02
C ILE A 222 4.98 23.19 2.26
N LEU A 223 4.06 22.54 2.97
CA LEU A 223 2.89 21.86 2.40
C LEU A 223 2.00 22.84 1.64
N SER A 224 1.78 24.04 2.17
CA SER A 224 0.97 25.07 1.49
C SER A 224 1.59 25.52 0.16
N TRP A 225 2.92 25.50 0.05
CA TRP A 225 3.65 25.80 -1.18
C TRP A 225 3.65 24.62 -2.17
N LEU A 226 3.80 23.39 -1.67
CA LEU A 226 3.83 22.16 -2.48
C LEU A 226 2.45 21.81 -3.04
N ALA A 227 1.41 21.88 -2.22
CA ALA A 227 0.06 21.37 -2.50
C ALA A 227 -0.49 21.76 -3.89
N PRO A 228 -0.55 23.05 -4.28
CA PRO A 228 -1.15 23.41 -5.56
C PRO A 228 -0.38 22.91 -6.80
N ASN A 229 0.89 22.50 -6.64
CA ASN A 229 1.80 22.20 -7.75
C ASN A 229 2.27 20.74 -7.79
N CYS A 230 2.02 19.97 -6.73
CA CYS A 230 2.60 18.64 -6.57
C CYS A 230 1.55 17.54 -6.42
N HIS A 231 1.93 16.33 -6.83
CA HIS A 231 1.35 15.08 -6.40
C HIS A 231 2.00 14.67 -5.07
N LEU A 232 1.20 14.28 -4.08
CA LEU A 232 1.66 13.79 -2.80
C LEU A 232 1.63 12.26 -2.76
N PHE A 233 2.77 11.66 -2.44
CA PHE A 233 2.86 10.26 -2.09
C PHE A 233 2.96 10.07 -0.58
N LEU A 234 2.10 9.24 -0.02
CA LEU A 234 2.08 8.88 1.39
C LEU A 234 2.76 7.51 1.55
N CYS A 235 3.93 7.51 2.21
CA CYS A 235 4.67 6.31 2.58
C CYS A 235 4.52 6.10 4.08
N LEU A 236 3.51 5.34 4.48
CA LEU A 236 3.04 5.32 5.86
C LEU A 236 3.49 4.06 6.58
N ASP A 237 3.71 4.20 7.89
CA ASP A 237 3.81 3.10 8.83
C ASP A 237 2.57 2.18 8.73
N PRO A 238 2.72 0.85 8.87
CA PRO A 238 1.60 -0.09 8.77
C PRO A 238 0.38 0.29 9.64
N ILE A 239 0.59 0.86 10.83
CA ILE A 239 -0.51 1.20 11.74
C ILE A 239 -1.40 2.33 11.20
N LEU A 240 -0.89 3.16 10.29
CA LEU A 240 -1.62 4.28 9.70
C LEU A 240 -2.36 3.87 8.42
N GLN A 241 -2.17 2.63 7.93
CA GLN A 241 -2.74 2.18 6.66
C GLN A 241 -4.27 2.01 6.69
N SER A 242 -4.91 1.89 7.86
CA SER A 242 -6.37 1.83 7.95
C SER A 242 -7.04 3.21 7.89
N LEU A 243 -6.30 4.29 8.15
CA LEU A 243 -6.85 5.63 8.33
C LEU A 243 -6.90 6.41 7.00
N PRO A 244 -7.95 7.18 6.70
CA PRO A 244 -8.11 7.86 5.40
C PRO A 244 -7.37 9.22 5.33
N LEU A 245 -6.03 9.20 5.42
CA LEU A 245 -5.19 10.41 5.44
C LEU A 245 -5.42 11.33 4.23
N GLU A 246 -5.75 10.76 3.07
CA GLU A 246 -6.03 11.45 1.82
C GLU A 246 -7.21 12.43 1.93
N ARG A 247 -8.11 12.21 2.90
CA ARG A 247 -9.32 13.00 3.12
C ARG A 247 -9.12 14.14 4.11
N LEU A 248 -7.94 14.26 4.69
CA LEU A 248 -7.62 15.29 5.68
C LEU A 248 -7.25 16.61 5.01
N SER A 249 -7.55 17.71 5.70
CA SER A 249 -7.38 19.06 5.13
C SER A 249 -5.98 19.37 4.55
N PRO A 250 -4.84 18.92 5.12
CA PRO A 250 -3.53 19.17 4.52
C PRO A 250 -3.31 18.41 3.20
N CYS A 251 -3.95 17.25 3.03
CA CYS A 251 -3.77 16.37 1.88
C CYS A 251 -4.71 16.73 0.71
N THR A 252 -5.93 17.15 1.00
CA THR A 252 -6.96 17.45 -0.03
C THR A 252 -6.61 18.61 -0.97
N GLN A 253 -5.57 19.39 -0.65
CA GLN A 253 -5.12 20.53 -1.45
C GLN A 253 -4.14 20.14 -2.57
N PHE A 254 -3.61 18.91 -2.54
CA PHE A 254 -2.66 18.42 -3.54
C PHE A 254 -3.33 18.07 -4.86
N LEU A 255 -2.58 18.11 -5.96
CA LEU A 255 -3.07 17.71 -7.29
C LEU A 255 -3.60 16.27 -7.31
N SER A 256 -2.95 15.40 -6.55
CA SER A 256 -3.45 14.09 -6.18
C SER A 256 -2.73 13.58 -4.94
N VAL A 257 -3.38 12.69 -4.19
CA VAL A 257 -2.75 11.98 -3.07
C VAL A 257 -2.80 10.49 -3.34
N GLN A 258 -1.67 9.80 -3.21
CA GLN A 258 -1.54 8.37 -3.48
C GLN A 258 -0.73 7.72 -2.35
N ARG A 259 -1.07 6.48 -1.98
CA ARG A 259 -0.22 5.69 -1.10
C ARG A 259 0.78 4.91 -1.89
N GLU A 260 1.99 4.85 -1.36
CA GLU A 260 3.06 4.05 -1.93
C GLU A 260 3.83 3.35 -0.82
N LEU A 261 4.41 2.18 -1.15
CA LEU A 261 5.09 1.35 -0.15
C LEU A 261 6.31 2.05 0.44
N SER A 262 7.05 2.78 -0.39
CA SER A 262 8.16 3.64 0.03
C SER A 262 8.56 4.60 -1.09
N VAL A 263 9.41 5.57 -0.75
CA VAL A 263 9.99 6.50 -1.73
C VAL A 263 10.79 5.79 -2.82
N PHE A 264 11.43 4.67 -2.50
CA PHE A 264 12.09 3.85 -3.51
C PHE A 264 11.08 3.35 -4.56
N TYR A 265 9.93 2.83 -4.12
CA TYR A 265 8.93 2.27 -5.02
C TYR A 265 8.36 3.31 -5.98
N ILE A 266 8.21 4.54 -5.51
CA ILE A 266 7.83 5.68 -6.33
C ILE A 266 8.83 5.84 -7.48
N ARG A 267 10.13 5.92 -7.16
CA ARG A 267 11.20 6.09 -8.16
C ARG A 267 11.22 4.94 -9.17
N ASN A 268 11.12 3.70 -8.69
CA ASN A 268 11.10 2.54 -9.57
C ASN A 268 9.89 2.56 -10.52
N LYS A 269 8.69 2.85 -10.00
CA LYS A 269 7.48 3.00 -10.82
C LYS A 269 7.63 4.11 -11.87
N MET A 270 8.19 5.25 -11.48
CA MET A 270 8.45 6.36 -12.41
C MET A 270 9.46 5.98 -13.50
N SER A 271 10.51 5.21 -13.17
CA SER A 271 11.49 4.72 -14.15
C SER A 271 10.86 3.74 -15.16
N ILE A 272 9.94 2.88 -14.72
CA ILE A 272 9.28 1.89 -15.59
C ILE A 272 8.25 2.56 -16.51
N ARG A 273 7.59 3.64 -16.06
CA ARG A 273 6.60 4.40 -16.85
C ARG A 273 7.16 5.06 -18.12
N GLY A 274 8.48 5.09 -18.30
CA GLY A 274 9.11 5.49 -19.56
C GLY A 274 8.93 4.49 -20.71
N GLY A 275 8.42 3.27 -20.44
CA GLY A 275 8.11 2.25 -21.44
C GLY A 275 6.75 2.47 -22.12
N LYS A 276 6.65 2.14 -23.42
CA LYS A 276 5.38 2.18 -24.18
C LYS A 276 4.29 1.38 -23.46
N SER A 277 3.09 1.94 -23.35
CA SER A 277 1.91 1.24 -22.80
C SER A 277 1.67 -0.06 -23.58
N SER A 278 1.61 -1.20 -22.89
CA SER A 278 1.11 -2.43 -23.50
C SER A 278 -0.35 -2.20 -23.88
N SER A 279 -0.67 -2.41 -25.17
CA SER A 279 -2.02 -2.29 -25.73
C SER A 279 -2.86 -3.52 -25.35
N GLY A 280 -2.93 -3.84 -24.05
CA GLY A 280 -3.71 -4.95 -23.53
C GLY A 280 -5.22 -4.64 -23.57
N GLY A 281 -6.02 -5.70 -23.64
CA GLY A 281 -7.45 -5.66 -23.42
C GLY A 281 -7.85 -5.22 -22.01
N SER A 282 -9.15 -5.05 -21.76
CA SER A 282 -9.67 -4.64 -20.45
C SER A 282 -10.46 -5.77 -19.80
N LEU A 283 -10.27 -5.96 -18.50
CA LEU A 283 -11.07 -6.85 -17.67
C LEU A 283 -11.95 -6.02 -16.75
N PHE A 284 -13.26 -6.24 -16.83
CA PHE A 284 -14.25 -5.65 -15.94
C PHE A 284 -14.88 -6.77 -15.11
N ILE A 285 -14.79 -6.68 -13.79
CA ILE A 285 -15.52 -7.54 -12.86
C ILE A 285 -16.59 -6.66 -12.23
N VAL A 286 -17.85 -6.86 -12.58
CA VAL A 286 -18.95 -5.97 -12.20
C VAL A 286 -20.07 -6.77 -11.56
N ASP A 287 -20.46 -6.37 -10.35
CA ASP A 287 -21.48 -7.04 -9.53
C ASP A 287 -21.42 -8.58 -9.59
N PRO A 288 -20.27 -9.17 -9.18
CA PRO A 288 -20.08 -10.62 -9.23
C PRO A 288 -20.98 -11.37 -8.24
N PHE A 289 -21.66 -10.69 -7.31
CA PHE A 289 -22.54 -11.31 -6.32
C PHE A 289 -24.03 -11.01 -6.55
N GLY A 290 -24.38 -10.24 -7.59
CA GLY A 290 -25.77 -9.88 -7.90
C GLY A 290 -26.43 -9.01 -6.84
N GLU A 291 -25.62 -8.24 -6.11
CA GLU A 291 -26.05 -7.39 -5.00
C GLU A 291 -26.54 -6.03 -5.51
N HIS A 292 -26.18 -5.64 -6.73
CA HIS A 292 -26.50 -4.34 -7.30
C HIS A 292 -26.78 -4.41 -8.81
N GLU A 293 -28.01 -4.83 -9.17
CA GLU A 293 -28.43 -5.10 -10.55
C GLU A 293 -28.21 -3.94 -11.54
N THR A 294 -28.15 -2.69 -11.07
CA THR A 294 -27.95 -1.51 -11.93
C THR A 294 -26.49 -1.20 -12.25
N SER A 295 -25.52 -1.89 -11.62
CA SER A 295 -24.08 -1.62 -11.80
C SER A 295 -23.62 -1.73 -13.26
N LEU A 296 -24.01 -2.81 -13.95
CA LEU A 296 -23.65 -3.01 -15.37
C LEU A 296 -24.19 -1.91 -16.27
N GLN A 297 -25.45 -1.53 -16.08
CA GLN A 297 -26.09 -0.46 -16.85
C GLN A 297 -25.48 0.91 -16.53
N THR A 298 -25.10 1.13 -15.27
CA THR A 298 -24.48 2.39 -14.83
C THR A 298 -23.09 2.56 -15.46
N LEU A 299 -22.31 1.48 -15.57
CA LEU A 299 -20.94 1.53 -16.09
C LEU A 299 -20.87 1.50 -17.62
N PHE A 300 -21.70 0.71 -18.30
CA PHE A 300 -21.61 0.51 -19.75
C PHE A 300 -22.81 1.07 -20.54
N GLY A 301 -23.78 1.67 -19.85
CA GLY A 301 -25.04 2.09 -20.47
C GLY A 301 -25.94 0.90 -20.84
N PRO A 302 -27.03 1.15 -21.57
CA PRO A 302 -28.05 0.15 -21.90
C PRO A 302 -27.52 -0.98 -22.82
N GLU A 303 -26.43 -0.73 -23.56
CA GLU A 303 -25.83 -1.74 -24.46
C GLU A 303 -25.04 -2.84 -23.70
N SER A 304 -24.84 -2.70 -22.37
CA SER A 304 -24.22 -3.64 -21.42
C SER A 304 -22.92 -4.34 -21.89
N ARG A 305 -22.28 -3.87 -22.97
CA ARG A 305 -21.06 -4.43 -23.55
C ARG A 305 -20.05 -3.34 -23.86
N PRO A 306 -18.77 -3.52 -23.46
CA PRO A 306 -17.70 -2.62 -23.85
C PRO A 306 -17.51 -2.64 -25.38
N LYS A 307 -17.32 -1.47 -25.98
CA LYS A 307 -17.24 -1.28 -27.45
C LYS A 307 -15.92 -1.77 -28.09
N GLY A 308 -15.19 -2.70 -27.47
CA GLY A 308 -13.88 -3.17 -27.92
C GLY A 308 -13.76 -4.69 -27.94
N ALA A 309 -13.20 -5.24 -29.03
CA ALA A 309 -13.04 -6.69 -29.26
C ALA A 309 -12.12 -7.40 -28.24
N THR A 310 -11.39 -6.65 -27.41
CA THR A 310 -10.43 -7.15 -26.42
C THR A 310 -10.89 -6.96 -24.97
N SER A 311 -12.15 -6.57 -24.75
CA SER A 311 -12.69 -6.34 -23.41
C SER A 311 -13.57 -7.49 -22.92
N GLU A 312 -13.37 -7.94 -21.69
CA GLU A 312 -14.18 -8.98 -21.05
C GLU A 312 -14.90 -8.43 -19.82
N VAL A 313 -16.17 -8.79 -19.68
CA VAL A 313 -17.00 -8.45 -18.53
C VAL A 313 -17.40 -9.73 -17.81
N ILE A 314 -17.08 -9.80 -16.52
CA ILE A 314 -17.47 -10.89 -15.62
C ILE A 314 -18.49 -10.32 -14.64
N CYS A 315 -19.68 -10.90 -14.60
CA CYS A 315 -20.78 -10.48 -13.74
C CYS A 315 -21.62 -11.68 -13.32
N SER A 316 -22.44 -11.50 -12.28
CA SER A 316 -23.51 -12.44 -11.98
C SER A 316 -24.58 -12.43 -13.07
N VAL A 317 -25.23 -13.57 -13.30
CA VAL A 317 -26.27 -13.73 -14.32
C VAL A 317 -27.47 -14.44 -13.71
N ARG A 318 -28.68 -14.03 -14.05
CA ARG A 318 -29.90 -14.77 -13.69
C ARG A 318 -30.15 -15.88 -14.70
N ASP A 319 -30.39 -17.09 -14.22
CA ASP A 319 -30.80 -18.21 -15.07
C ASP A 319 -32.24 -18.05 -15.57
N LYS A 320 -32.70 -19.00 -16.39
CA LYS A 320 -34.06 -18.99 -16.97
C LYS A 320 -35.18 -19.10 -15.92
N TYR A 321 -34.86 -19.53 -14.71
CA TYR A 321 -35.77 -19.69 -13.58
C TYR A 321 -35.64 -18.54 -12.57
N GLY A 322 -34.84 -17.51 -12.88
CA GLY A 322 -34.58 -16.36 -12.02
C GLY A 322 -33.55 -16.60 -10.92
N GLY A 323 -32.95 -17.79 -10.85
CA GLY A 323 -31.87 -18.15 -9.94
C GLY A 323 -30.60 -17.36 -10.25
N LEU A 324 -29.94 -16.84 -9.22
CA LEU A 324 -28.70 -16.08 -9.39
C LEU A 324 -27.52 -17.04 -9.56
N CYS A 325 -26.79 -16.89 -10.67
CA CYS A 325 -25.56 -17.61 -10.96
C CYS A 325 -24.37 -16.66 -10.85
N ASN A 326 -23.53 -16.89 -9.83
CA ASN A 326 -22.31 -16.12 -9.62
C ASN A 326 -21.14 -16.72 -10.42
N PRO A 327 -20.21 -15.89 -10.92
CA PRO A 327 -18.96 -16.37 -11.52
C PRO A 327 -18.16 -17.20 -10.51
N SER A 328 -17.57 -18.31 -10.97
CA SER A 328 -16.72 -19.14 -10.12
C SER A 328 -15.38 -18.43 -9.83
N GLN A 329 -14.84 -18.64 -8.63
CA GLN A 329 -13.53 -18.09 -8.25
C GLN A 329 -12.41 -18.54 -9.21
N GLN A 330 -12.49 -19.79 -9.71
CA GLN A 330 -11.54 -20.32 -10.69
C GLN A 330 -11.59 -19.56 -12.02
N TYR A 331 -12.78 -19.21 -12.50
CA TYR A 331 -12.94 -18.43 -13.73
C TYR A 331 -12.34 -17.03 -13.57
N ILE A 332 -12.60 -16.37 -12.44
CA ILE A 332 -12.03 -15.05 -12.11
C ILE A 332 -10.50 -15.14 -12.01
N ARG A 333 -9.96 -16.18 -11.36
CA ARG A 333 -8.51 -16.41 -11.27
C ARG A 333 -7.87 -16.53 -12.65
N GLN A 334 -8.43 -17.35 -13.53
CA GLN A 334 -7.93 -17.52 -14.90
C GLN A 334 -7.95 -16.19 -15.67
N ALA A 335 -9.05 -15.45 -15.52
CA ALA A 335 -9.24 -14.13 -16.08
C ALA A 335 -8.17 -13.12 -15.61
N LEU A 336 -7.81 -13.12 -14.32
CA LEU A 336 -6.79 -12.24 -13.77
C LEU A 336 -5.37 -12.58 -14.23
N THR A 337 -5.09 -13.85 -14.52
CA THR A 337 -3.76 -14.29 -15.00
C THR A 337 -3.56 -14.16 -16.50
N ALA A 338 -4.61 -13.79 -17.25
CA ALA A 338 -4.54 -13.70 -18.70
C ALA A 338 -3.77 -12.44 -19.14
N ASN A 339 -2.53 -12.62 -19.59
CA ASN A 339 -1.63 -11.57 -20.09
C ASN A 339 -2.17 -10.74 -21.27
N SER A 340 -3.31 -11.14 -21.85
CA SER A 340 -4.01 -10.36 -22.87
C SER A 340 -4.67 -9.09 -22.31
N ARG A 341 -4.79 -8.95 -20.99
CA ARG A 341 -5.44 -7.81 -20.32
C ARG A 341 -4.37 -6.89 -19.71
N GLY A 342 -4.52 -5.59 -19.90
CA GLY A 342 -3.64 -4.57 -19.31
C GLY A 342 -4.35 -3.64 -18.33
N ILE A 343 -5.68 -3.72 -18.24
CA ILE A 343 -6.52 -2.88 -17.40
C ILE A 343 -7.50 -3.77 -16.63
N LEU A 344 -7.63 -3.54 -15.32
CA LEU A 344 -8.61 -4.17 -14.45
C LEU A 344 -9.49 -3.08 -13.83
N LEU A 345 -10.80 -3.24 -13.94
CA LEU A 345 -11.78 -2.51 -13.14
C LEU A 345 -12.62 -3.52 -12.37
N VAL A 346 -12.79 -3.28 -11.08
CA VAL A 346 -13.64 -4.10 -10.22
C VAL A 346 -14.68 -3.18 -9.58
N ASP A 347 -15.95 -3.45 -9.86
CA ASP A 347 -17.10 -2.83 -9.23
C ASP A 347 -17.84 -3.89 -8.42
N LEU A 348 -17.73 -3.82 -7.09
CA LEU A 348 -18.36 -4.76 -6.17
C LEU A 348 -18.76 -4.05 -4.87
N CYS A 349 -19.72 -4.62 -4.15
CA CYS A 349 -20.01 -4.21 -2.78
C CYS A 349 -19.05 -4.94 -1.81
N GLY A 350 -18.02 -4.25 -1.34
CA GLY A 350 -17.07 -4.79 -0.36
C GLY A 350 -15.63 -4.85 -0.86
N SER A 351 -14.88 -5.82 -0.36
CA SER A 351 -13.45 -5.93 -0.63
C SER A 351 -13.18 -6.89 -1.79
N PHE A 352 -12.15 -6.62 -2.60
CA PHE A 352 -11.74 -7.56 -3.66
C PHE A 352 -11.40 -8.97 -3.13
N THR A 353 -11.00 -9.04 -1.85
CA THR A 353 -10.76 -10.29 -1.12
C THR A 353 -12.00 -11.16 -0.93
N ASP A 354 -13.20 -10.59 -1.08
CA ASP A 354 -14.47 -11.34 -1.04
C ASP A 354 -14.58 -12.25 -2.29
N ILE A 355 -13.89 -11.89 -3.38
CA ILE A 355 -13.88 -12.62 -4.66
C ILE A 355 -12.66 -13.54 -4.76
N VAL A 356 -11.48 -13.01 -4.46
CA VAL A 356 -10.20 -13.72 -4.58
C VAL A 356 -9.52 -13.72 -3.22
N SER A 357 -9.34 -14.91 -2.63
CA SER A 357 -8.75 -15.00 -1.28
C SER A 357 -7.34 -14.38 -1.25
N PRO A 358 -6.92 -13.81 -0.10
CA PRO A 358 -5.57 -13.27 0.04
C PRO A 358 -4.45 -14.26 -0.34
N GLU A 359 -4.61 -15.54 0.00
CA GLU A 359 -3.67 -16.60 -0.37
C GLU A 359 -3.59 -16.77 -1.89
N THR A 360 -4.75 -16.76 -2.56
CA THR A 360 -4.81 -16.84 -4.02
C THR A 360 -4.14 -15.64 -4.65
N LEU A 361 -4.38 -14.41 -4.14
CA LEU A 361 -3.76 -13.19 -4.67
C LEU A 361 -2.24 -13.21 -4.57
N MET A 362 -1.68 -13.76 -3.49
CA MET A 362 -0.23 -13.90 -3.31
C MET A 362 0.42 -14.85 -4.32
N GLU A 363 -0.34 -15.77 -4.91
CA GLU A 363 0.14 -16.69 -5.95
C GLU A 363 0.00 -16.13 -7.38
N LEU A 364 -0.71 -15.02 -7.58
CA LEU A 364 -0.94 -14.49 -8.93
C LEU A 364 0.24 -13.63 -9.39
N ASN A 365 0.72 -13.89 -10.63
CA ASN A 365 1.55 -12.93 -11.33
C ASN A 365 0.65 -11.92 -12.06
N LEU A 366 0.66 -10.67 -11.57
CA LEU A 366 -0.14 -9.56 -12.08
C LEU A 366 0.72 -8.46 -12.73
N GLU A 367 1.95 -8.77 -13.14
CA GLU A 367 2.88 -7.79 -13.75
C GLU A 367 2.34 -7.12 -15.02
N HIS A 368 1.39 -7.76 -15.72
CA HIS A 368 0.76 -7.20 -16.92
C HIS A 368 -0.23 -6.05 -16.61
N PHE A 369 -0.72 -5.92 -15.37
CA PHE A 369 -1.51 -4.78 -14.91
C PHE A 369 -0.57 -3.65 -14.47
N LEU A 370 0.01 -2.93 -15.43
CA LEU A 370 0.80 -1.74 -15.11
C LEU A 370 -0.12 -0.62 -14.58
N GLY A 371 -0.07 -0.39 -13.26
CA GLY A 371 -0.93 0.54 -12.55
C GLY A 371 -0.90 1.97 -13.11
N ARG A 372 -1.99 2.36 -13.77
CA ARG A 372 -2.33 3.77 -13.98
C ARG A 372 -3.03 4.26 -12.71
N SER A 373 -2.45 5.25 -12.03
CA SER A 373 -3.21 6.06 -11.09
C SER A 373 -4.15 6.95 -11.90
N CYS A 374 -5.43 6.58 -11.96
CA CYS A 374 -6.47 7.42 -12.55
C CYS A 374 -6.70 8.62 -11.64
N GLY A 375 -6.06 9.75 -11.96
CA GLY A 375 -6.46 11.07 -11.47
C GLY A 375 -7.77 11.47 -12.14
N GLY A 376 -8.88 10.90 -11.69
CA GLY A 376 -10.22 11.31 -12.09
C GLY A 376 -10.59 12.61 -11.41
N ARG A 377 -10.49 13.74 -12.12
CA ARG A 377 -11.25 14.94 -11.78
C ARG A 377 -12.73 14.61 -11.97
N HIS A 378 -13.43 14.31 -10.88
CA HIS A 378 -14.86 14.52 -10.82
C HIS A 378 -15.07 15.86 -10.12
N GLN A 379 -15.33 16.89 -10.93
CA GLN A 379 -16.06 18.07 -10.50
C GLN A 379 -17.53 17.71 -10.33
#